data_AF-A4RY14-F1
#
_entry.id   AF-A4RY14-F1
#
_cell.length_a   1.000
_cell.length_b   1.000
_cell.length_c   1.000
_cell.angle_alpha   90.00
_cell.angle_beta   90.00
_cell.angle_gamma   90.00
#
_symmetry.space_group_name_H-M   'P 1'
#
loop_
_entity.id
_entity.type
_entity.pdbx_description
1 polymer ?
#
loop_
_entity_poly.entity_id
_entity_poly.type
_entity_poly.pdbx_seq_one_letter_code
_entity_poly.pdbx_strand_id
1 'polypeptide(L)' 'EGYRGCQTRTRSGRTCQQWDSQSPHRHSRRNCAKGSCGNNYCRNPDGEPTIWCYTTDRRKRWEYCN' A
#
# COMPACT_ATOMS: atom_id res chain seq x y z
N GLU A 1 2.66 17.40 9.66
CA GLU A 1 2.01 16.78 8.49
C GLU A 1 1.79 15.29 8.69
N GLY A 2 0.77 14.97 9.50
CA GLY A 2 0.54 13.63 10.01
C GLY A 2 0.02 12.68 8.93
N TYR A 3 0.62 11.50 8.85
CA TYR A 3 0.08 10.36 8.15
C TYR A 3 -1.40 10.18 8.48
N ARG A 4 -2.27 10.61 7.55
CA ARG A 4 -3.68 10.27 7.61
C ARG A 4 -3.72 8.82 7.21
N GLY A 5 -3.95 7.93 8.18
CA GLY A 5 -3.94 6.47 8.01
C GLY A 5 -4.89 5.92 6.93
N CYS A 6 -5.53 6.77 6.14
CA CYS A 6 -6.40 6.52 5.01
C CYS A 6 -5.79 6.92 3.64
N GLN A 7 -4.47 7.13 3.52
CA GLN A 7 -3.88 7.48 2.22
C GLN A 7 -3.88 6.28 1.27
N THR A 8 -4.49 6.40 0.09
CA THR A 8 -4.65 5.33 -0.89
C THR A 8 -3.92 5.58 -2.21
N ARG A 9 -3.07 6.61 -2.26
CA ARG A 9 -2.33 7.01 -3.46
C ARG A 9 -0.85 7.23 -3.15
N THR A 10 -0.01 6.82 -4.09
CA THR A 10 1.44 6.97 -4.03
C THR A 10 1.85 8.41 -4.30
N ARG A 11 3.13 8.75 -4.11
CA ARG A 11 3.69 10.09 -4.39
C ARG A 11 3.47 10.56 -5.83
N SER A 12 3.43 9.63 -6.78
CA SER A 12 3.16 9.91 -8.19
C SER A 12 1.67 9.86 -8.56
N GLY A 13 0.79 9.64 -7.58
CA GLY A 13 -0.66 9.61 -7.76
C GLY A 13 -1.23 8.25 -8.19
N ARG A 14 -0.43 7.18 -8.20
CA ARG A 14 -0.92 5.82 -8.51
C ARG A 14 -1.81 5.30 -7.39
N THR A 15 -2.88 4.62 -7.76
CA THR A 15 -3.81 4.01 -6.80
C THR A 15 -3.16 2.79 -6.17
N CYS A 16 -3.18 2.73 -4.85
CA CYS A 16 -2.72 1.60 -4.08
C CYS A 16 -3.60 0.38 -4.32
N GLN A 17 -2.98 -0.79 -4.46
CA GLN A 17 -3.62 -2.10 -4.44
C GLN A 17 -3.96 -2.45 -2.98
N GLN A 18 -5.10 -3.12 -2.78
CA GLN A 18 -5.48 -3.63 -1.47
C GLN A 18 -4.49 -4.68 -0.97
N TRP A 19 -4.23 -4.71 0.33
CA TRP A 19 -3.28 -5.65 0.93
C TRP A 19 -3.77 -7.10 0.95
N ASP A 20 -5.07 -7.35 0.79
CA ASP A 20 -5.64 -8.69 0.64
C ASP A 20 -5.77 -9.14 -0.83
N SER A 21 -5.78 -8.17 -1.76
CA SER A 21 -5.80 -8.40 -3.19
C SER A 21 -4.47 -8.95 -3.68
N GLN A 22 -4.57 -9.95 -4.54
CA GLN A 22 -3.43 -10.61 -5.17
C GLN A 22 -3.26 -10.21 -6.65
N SER A 23 -3.96 -9.16 -7.08
CA SER A 23 -3.93 -8.65 -8.45
C SER A 23 -3.87 -7.12 -8.45
N PRO A 24 -3.07 -6.50 -9.35
CA PRO A 24 -2.17 -7.13 -10.33
C PRO A 24 -0.90 -7.77 -9.73
N HIS A 25 -0.50 -7.40 -8.52
CA HIS A 25 0.74 -7.90 -7.91
C HIS A 25 0.44 -8.88 -6.79
N ARG A 26 0.73 -10.17 -7.01
CA ARG A 26 0.69 -11.16 -5.93
C ARG A 26 1.74 -10.85 -4.88
N HIS A 27 1.37 -10.85 -3.61
CA HIS A 27 2.29 -10.67 -2.49
C HIS A 27 1.90 -11.53 -1.27
N SER A 28 2.88 -11.88 -0.44
CA SER A 28 2.65 -12.59 0.84
C SER A 28 2.32 -11.65 1.99
N ARG A 29 2.56 -10.35 1.82
CA ARG A 29 2.35 -9.30 2.83
C ARG A 29 0.88 -8.91 2.92
N ARG A 30 0.03 -9.85 3.34
CA ARG A 30 -1.34 -9.57 3.76
C ARG A 30 -1.27 -8.81 5.08
N ASN A 31 -1.31 -7.49 5.00
CA ASN A 31 -1.20 -6.63 6.18
C ASN A 31 -2.54 -6.65 6.96
N CYS A 32 -2.80 -7.77 7.63
CA CYS A 32 -4.04 -8.06 8.34
C CYS A 32 -4.01 -7.58 9.79
N ALA A 33 -2.93 -6.93 10.22
CA ALA A 33 -2.87 -6.30 11.52
C ALA A 33 -4.02 -5.28 11.64
N LYS A 34 -4.90 -5.49 12.63
CA LYS A 34 -6.01 -4.58 12.99
C LYS A 34 -6.98 -4.26 11.84
N GLY A 35 -7.42 -5.25 11.06
CA GLY A 35 -8.50 -5.07 10.08
C GLY A 35 -8.13 -4.22 8.85
N SER A 36 -6.83 -3.94 8.63
CA SER A 36 -6.37 -3.20 7.45
C SER A 36 -6.28 -4.03 6.17
N CYS A 37 -6.58 -5.35 6.22
CA CYS A 37 -6.38 -6.24 5.08
C CYS A 37 -7.24 -5.90 3.86
N GLY A 38 -8.50 -5.50 4.04
CA GLY A 38 -9.39 -5.10 2.95
C GLY A 38 -9.22 -3.66 2.45
N ASN A 39 -8.26 -2.92 3.02
CA ASN A 39 -7.99 -1.54 2.62
C ASN A 39 -6.74 -1.47 1.74
N ASN A 40 -6.66 -0.45 0.91
CA ASN A 40 -5.50 -0.12 0.09
C ASN A 40 -4.71 1.06 0.67
N TYR A 41 -4.72 1.20 2.00
CA TYR A 41 -3.98 2.30 2.61
C TYR A 41 -2.49 2.06 2.53
N CYS A 42 -1.71 3.10 2.28
CA CYS A 42 -0.27 3.07 2.49
C CYS A 42 0.00 2.55 3.89
N ARG A 43 1.05 1.74 4.06
CA ARG A 43 1.48 1.16 5.32
C ARG A 43 2.99 0.95 5.29
N ASN A 44 3.55 0.71 6.46
CA ASN A 44 4.95 0.33 6.59
C ASN A 44 5.07 -0.83 7.59
N PRO A 45 4.79 -2.08 7.17
CA PRO A 45 4.94 -3.23 8.05
C PRO A 45 6.39 -3.67 8.23
N ASP A 46 7.28 -3.32 7.30
CA ASP A 46 8.67 -3.80 7.25
C ASP A 46 9.69 -2.82 7.90
N GLY A 47 9.23 -1.69 8.45
CA GLY A 47 10.11 -0.71 9.08
C GLY A 47 10.90 0.19 8.10
N GLU A 48 10.40 0.33 6.88
CA GLU A 48 10.94 1.20 5.84
C GLU A 48 11.02 2.68 6.29
N PRO A 49 11.80 3.53 5.60
CA PRO A 49 11.91 4.95 5.95
C PRO A 49 10.58 5.70 5.89
N THR A 50 9.66 5.22 5.06
CA THR A 50 8.33 5.81 4.89
C THR A 50 7.30 4.76 4.52
N ILE A 51 6.04 5.21 4.51
CA ILE A 51 4.87 4.45 4.12
C ILE A 51 4.87 4.15 2.63
N TRP A 52 4.40 2.97 2.26
CA TRP A 52 4.32 2.55 0.87
C TRP A 52 3.09 1.67 0.67
N CYS A 53 2.76 1.42 -0.60
CA CYS A 53 1.74 0.45 -0.96
C CYS A 53 2.13 -0.28 -2.24
N TYR A 54 1.55 -1.45 -2.43
CA TYR A 54 1.48 -2.05 -3.76
C TYR A 54 0.64 -1.14 -4.66
N THR A 55 0.95 -1.04 -5.96
CA THR A 55 0.17 -0.20 -6.86
C THR A 55 -0.73 -1.04 -7.77
N THR A 56 -1.81 -0.47 -8.25
CA THR A 56 -2.67 -1.11 -9.26
C THR A 56 -2.07 -1.09 -10.68
N ASP A 57 -0.90 -0.48 -10.85
CA ASP A 57 -0.19 -0.40 -12.13
C ASP A 57 0.71 -1.63 -12.30
N ARG A 58 0.48 -2.42 -13.36
CA ARG A 58 1.28 -3.62 -13.68
C ARG A 58 2.77 -3.31 -13.91
N ARG A 59 3.10 -2.07 -14.28
CA ARG A 59 4.49 -1.63 -14.51
C ARG A 59 5.22 -1.23 -13.23
N LYS A 60 4.49 -1.00 -12.13
CA LYS A 60 5.08 -0.59 -10.86
C LYS A 60 4.51 -1.41 -9.72
N ARG A 61 5.28 -2.39 -9.25
CA ARG A 61 4.86 -3.32 -8.20
C ARG A 61 4.43 -2.62 -6.91
N TRP A 62 5.25 -1.69 -6.44
CA TRP A 62 5.00 -0.92 -5.24
C TRP A 62 5.67 0.45 -5.35
N GLU A 63 5.21 1.41 -4.55
CA GLU A 63 5.75 2.77 -4.54
C GLU A 63 5.48 3.44 -3.18
N TYR A 64 6.33 4.39 -2.83
CA TYR A 64 6.18 5.19 -1.61
C TYR A 64 4.99 6.13 -1.70
N CYS A 65 4.38 6.36 -0.55
CA CYS A 65 3.34 7.35 -0.37
C CYS A 65 3.90 8.65 0.22
N ASN A 66 3.13 9.73 0.10
CA ASN A 66 3.51 11.05 0.59
C ASN A 66 2.86 11.32 1.95
#